data_AF-A0A7S1BX85-F1
#
_entry.id   AF-A0A7S1BX85-F1
#
_cell.length_a   1.000
_cell.length_b   1.000
_cell.length_c   1.000
_cell.angle_alpha   90.00
_cell.angle_beta   90.00
_cell.angle_gamma   90.00
#
_symmetry.space_group_name_H-M   'P 1'
#
loop_
_entity.id
_entity.type
_entity.pdbx_description
1 polymer ?
#
loop_
_entity_poly.entity_id
_entity_poly.type
_entity_poly.pdbx_seq_one_letter_code
_entity_poly.pdbx_strand_id
1 'polypeptide(L)'
;MNARSLYPSFLIVVIFTVLYTFYRSSVLMLSFSSDSSSNQTRSPSASEDNISPPSPPSPSNHTRHRINTTASLNVRYGLIHMPRTAGSDFNALLALRYEGVCGNKGNSNRSSLAKKNSTKRNRNVNKIMKKDYVLATFKKCNYVAMEWSSRYWVKVFGQEDRPLELHLPCRDPLDHFLSMCNLRAVNFTCDGSWDHSIRPQIERCLGKWGGKIFAARFTSTKAFEHPNINLKCFHSPEGFNGYVDYMEARLRKKPVAREYVRHARKGLPRNKAKECLWKRKAQALLVQNFLVKKSLYSNYFQFCDKCLGSENDLLADNLLKK
;
A
#
# COMPACT_ATOMS: atom_id res chain seq x y z
N MET A 1 -28.69 -20.18 -66.31
CA MET A 1 -28.02 -20.85 -65.18
C MET A 1 -26.65 -20.19 -64.98
N ASN A 2 -26.51 -19.27 -64.02
CA ASN A 2 -25.23 -18.60 -63.72
C ASN A 2 -24.78 -18.99 -62.32
N ALA A 3 -23.85 -19.93 -62.26
CA ALA A 3 -23.17 -20.38 -61.05
C ALA A 3 -21.85 -19.63 -60.89
N ARG A 4 -21.86 -18.44 -60.27
CA ARG A 4 -20.65 -17.78 -59.76
C ARG A 4 -21.02 -16.87 -58.58
N SER A 5 -20.57 -17.22 -57.38
CA SER A 5 -20.16 -16.32 -56.28
C SER A 5 -20.38 -16.96 -54.91
N LEU A 6 -19.54 -17.93 -54.55
CA LEU A 6 -19.45 -18.48 -53.19
C LEU A 6 -18.01 -18.93 -52.89
N TYR A 7 -17.01 -18.05 -53.01
CA TYR A 7 -15.63 -18.41 -52.68
C TYR A 7 -14.74 -17.40 -51.90
N PRO A 8 -15.13 -16.15 -51.57
CA PRO A 8 -14.22 -15.28 -50.80
C PRO A 8 -14.15 -15.66 -49.30
N SER A 9 -15.22 -16.26 -48.76
CA SER A 9 -15.31 -16.50 -47.30
C SER A 9 -14.44 -17.66 -46.82
N PHE A 10 -14.22 -18.68 -47.65
CA PHE A 10 -13.44 -19.86 -47.27
C PHE A 10 -11.94 -19.57 -47.21
N LEU A 11 -11.45 -18.74 -48.15
CA LEU A 11 -10.04 -18.37 -48.21
C LEU A 11 -9.62 -17.54 -46.98
N ILE A 12 -10.50 -16.63 -46.52
CA ILE A 12 -10.25 -15.82 -45.33
C ILE A 12 -10.13 -16.70 -44.08
N VAL A 13 -11.02 -17.68 -43.91
CA VAL A 13 -11.01 -18.58 -42.74
C VAL A 13 -9.73 -19.44 -42.71
N VAL A 14 -9.27 -19.93 -43.86
CA VAL A 14 -8.03 -20.71 -43.95
C VAL A 14 -6.81 -19.85 -43.59
N ILE A 15 -6.72 -18.62 -44.10
CA ILE A 15 -5.62 -17.69 -43.79
C ILE A 15 -5.55 -17.38 -42.29
N PHE A 16 -6.69 -17.08 -41.65
CA PHE A 16 -6.72 -16.82 -40.20
C PHE A 16 -6.31 -18.03 -39.37
N THR A 17 -6.72 -19.24 -39.79
CA THR A 17 -6.38 -20.47 -39.08
C THR A 17 -4.87 -20.75 -39.16
N VAL A 18 -4.26 -20.61 -40.33
CA VAL A 18 -2.82 -20.79 -40.53
C VAL A 18 -2.01 -19.76 -39.74
N LEU A 19 -2.37 -18.47 -39.82
CA LEU A 19 -1.69 -17.41 -39.06
C LEU A 19 -1.82 -17.61 -37.55
N TYR A 20 -2.97 -18.07 -37.07
CA TYR A 20 -3.18 -18.37 -35.65
C TYR A 20 -2.32 -19.55 -35.18
N THR A 21 -2.19 -20.61 -36.00
CA THR A 21 -1.31 -21.73 -35.68
C THR A 21 0.17 -21.33 -35.66
N PHE A 22 0.64 -20.51 -36.61
CA PHE A 22 2.01 -19.99 -36.60
C PHE A 22 2.27 -19.11 -35.38
N TYR A 23 1.35 -18.20 -35.04
CA TYR A 23 1.49 -17.34 -33.86
C TYR A 23 1.58 -18.16 -32.56
N ARG A 24 0.76 -19.21 -32.42
CA ARG A 24 0.76 -20.07 -31.23
C ARG A 24 2.06 -20.87 -31.08
N SER A 25 2.63 -21.35 -32.19
CA SER A 25 3.90 -22.09 -32.19
C SER A 25 5.10 -21.19 -31.86
N SER A 26 5.11 -19.95 -32.35
CA SER A 26 6.19 -18.98 -32.05
C SER A 26 6.21 -18.56 -30.58
N VAL A 27 5.05 -18.48 -29.91
CA VAL A 27 4.96 -18.17 -28.48
C VAL A 27 5.44 -19.33 -27.60
N LEU A 28 5.29 -20.58 -28.06
CA LEU A 28 5.76 -21.78 -27.35
C LEU A 28 7.29 -21.97 -27.45
N MET A 29 7.91 -21.60 -28.57
CA MET A 29 9.36 -21.70 -28.75
C MET A 29 10.17 -20.66 -27.96
N LEU A 30 9.57 -19.53 -27.57
CA LEU A 30 10.23 -18.52 -26.73
C LEU A 30 10.23 -18.85 -25.22
N SER A 31 9.67 -19.99 -24.82
CA SER A 31 9.58 -20.40 -23.41
C SER A 31 10.60 -21.46 -22.98
N PHE A 32 11.48 -21.90 -23.88
CA PHE A 32 12.51 -22.92 -23.61
C PHE A 32 13.90 -22.37 -23.93
N SER A 33 14.43 -21.52 -23.06
CA SER A 33 15.88 -21.30 -22.92
C SER A 33 16.14 -20.57 -21.62
N SER A 34 16.49 -21.31 -20.58
CA SER A 34 17.39 -20.91 -19.48
C SER A 34 17.59 -22.12 -18.56
N ASP A 35 18.56 -22.95 -18.93
CA ASP A 35 19.23 -23.90 -18.05
C ASP A 35 19.89 -23.15 -16.88
N SER A 36 19.65 -23.60 -15.65
CA SER A 36 20.56 -24.45 -14.89
C SER A 36 21.86 -23.74 -14.46
N SER A 37 21.86 -23.28 -13.21
CA SER A 37 23.05 -23.26 -12.36
C SER A 37 22.63 -23.67 -10.96
N SER A 38 23.04 -24.89 -10.61
CA SER A 38 22.97 -25.51 -9.30
C SER A 38 23.83 -24.75 -8.30
N ASN A 39 23.31 -24.48 -7.10
CA ASN A 39 24.14 -24.57 -5.90
C ASN A 39 23.35 -24.86 -4.62
N GLN A 40 23.69 -26.02 -4.07
CA GLN A 40 23.77 -26.43 -2.67
C GLN A 40 22.72 -25.97 -1.66
N THR A 41 21.93 -26.98 -1.30
CA THR A 41 21.27 -27.27 -0.02
C THR A 41 22.12 -26.90 1.20
N ARG A 42 21.62 -25.96 2.01
CA ARG A 42 21.78 -25.97 3.48
C ARG A 42 20.44 -25.58 4.11
N SER A 43 19.78 -26.55 4.71
CA SER A 43 18.68 -26.32 5.63
C SER A 43 19.18 -25.68 6.92
N PRO A 44 18.52 -24.65 7.45
CA PRO A 44 18.48 -24.39 8.87
C PRO A 44 17.17 -24.92 9.44
N SER A 45 17.33 -25.83 10.38
CA SER A 45 16.36 -26.21 11.40
C SER A 45 15.67 -24.99 11.99
N ALA A 46 14.32 -25.00 11.98
CA ALA A 46 13.51 -24.04 12.70
C ALA A 46 13.59 -24.34 14.20
N SER A 47 14.30 -23.50 14.95
CA SER A 47 14.13 -23.35 16.39
C SER A 47 13.03 -22.31 16.65
N GLU A 48 12.01 -22.71 17.40
CA GLU A 48 10.98 -21.82 17.93
C GLU A 48 11.57 -20.99 19.07
N ASP A 49 11.94 -19.74 18.78
CA ASP A 49 12.28 -18.78 19.82
C ASP A 49 10.99 -18.08 20.32
N ASN A 50 10.61 -18.44 21.54
CA ASN A 50 9.70 -17.68 22.40
C ASN A 50 10.32 -16.30 22.70
N ILE A 51 10.06 -15.31 21.84
CA ILE A 51 10.44 -13.92 22.08
C ILE A 51 9.56 -13.35 23.19
N SER A 52 10.12 -13.33 24.40
CA SER A 52 9.63 -12.49 25.49
C SER A 52 9.64 -11.01 25.07
N PRO A 53 8.68 -10.18 25.54
CA PRO A 53 8.67 -8.76 25.22
C PRO A 53 9.99 -8.12 25.65
N PRO A 54 10.63 -7.30 24.79
CA PRO A 54 11.89 -6.65 25.13
C PRO A 54 11.68 -5.73 26.33
N SER A 55 12.58 -5.86 27.30
CA SER A 55 12.69 -4.95 28.44
C SER A 55 12.87 -3.51 27.94
N PRO A 56 12.26 -2.51 28.62
CA PRO A 56 12.35 -1.11 28.21
C PRO A 56 13.82 -0.67 28.16
N PRO A 57 14.23 0.07 27.11
CA PRO A 57 15.61 0.51 26.98
C PRO A 57 15.99 1.43 28.14
N SER A 58 17.17 1.18 28.71
CA SER A 58 17.78 2.05 29.72
C SER A 58 17.94 3.47 29.15
N PRO A 59 17.70 4.52 29.95
CA PRO A 59 17.81 5.90 29.50
C PRO A 59 19.26 6.21 29.15
N SER A 60 19.58 6.22 27.86
CA SER A 60 20.87 6.71 27.38
C SER A 60 20.92 8.23 27.56
N ASN A 61 22.00 8.69 28.20
CA ASN A 61 22.34 10.11 28.35
C ASN A 61 22.68 10.72 26.98
N HIS A 62 21.67 11.01 26.16
CA HIS A 62 21.83 11.82 24.97
C HIS A 62 21.85 13.29 25.37
N THR A 63 23.04 13.89 25.29
CA THR A 63 23.28 15.33 25.32
C THR A 63 22.31 16.02 24.35
N ARG A 64 21.30 16.71 24.89
CA ARG A 64 20.30 17.45 24.10
C ARG A 64 20.98 18.63 23.42
N HIS A 65 21.48 18.43 22.21
CA HIS A 65 21.69 19.53 21.29
C HIS A 65 20.33 20.16 20.98
N ARG A 66 20.10 21.35 21.55
CA ARG A 66 18.92 22.18 21.30
C ARG A 66 19.07 22.76 19.89
N ILE A 67 18.77 21.96 18.87
CA ILE A 67 18.64 22.44 17.50
C ILE A 67 17.51 23.48 17.54
N ASN A 68 17.81 24.71 17.14
CA ASN A 68 16.81 25.78 17.00
C ASN A 68 15.79 25.38 15.91
N THR A 69 14.77 24.62 16.32
CA THR A 69 13.66 24.08 15.51
C THR A 69 12.66 25.12 15.01
N THR A 70 13.07 26.38 14.87
CA THR A 70 12.25 27.46 14.29
C THR A 70 12.46 27.62 12.78
N ALA A 71 13.36 26.86 12.17
CA ALA A 71 13.32 26.64 10.73
C ALA A 71 11.98 25.95 10.42
N SER A 72 11.00 26.78 10.04
CA SER A 72 9.74 26.39 9.43
C SER A 72 10.00 25.17 8.57
N LEU A 73 9.37 24.04 8.90
CA LEU A 73 9.36 22.89 8.01
C LEU A 73 8.67 23.37 6.73
N ASN A 74 9.50 23.77 5.74
CA ASN A 74 9.05 24.21 4.42
C ASN A 74 8.46 23.06 3.61
N VAL A 75 8.29 21.88 4.21
CA VAL A 75 7.69 20.69 3.60
C VAL A 75 6.54 20.20 4.48
N ARG A 76 5.41 19.88 3.85
CA ARG A 76 4.32 19.09 4.44
C ARG A 76 4.62 17.62 4.18
N TYR A 77 4.37 16.76 5.16
CA TYR A 77 4.45 15.32 4.98
C TYR A 77 3.06 14.71 4.85
N GLY A 78 2.93 13.74 3.95
CA GLY A 78 1.70 13.01 3.69
C GLY A 78 1.90 11.50 3.81
N LEU A 79 0.84 10.77 4.14
CA LEU A 79 0.79 9.31 4.03
C LEU A 79 -0.50 8.89 3.32
N ILE A 80 -0.35 8.22 2.19
CA ILE A 80 -1.46 7.55 1.51
C ILE A 80 -1.81 6.30 2.32
N HIS A 81 -3.01 6.29 2.91
CA HIS A 81 -3.44 5.16 3.72
C HIS A 81 -3.97 4.02 2.85
N MET A 82 -3.10 3.12 2.40
CA MET A 82 -3.53 1.87 1.76
C MET A 82 -4.10 0.88 2.79
N PRO A 83 -5.08 0.04 2.43
CA PRO A 83 -5.61 -0.95 3.36
C PRO A 83 -4.52 -1.94 3.75
N ARG A 84 -4.51 -2.36 5.01
CA ARG A 84 -3.57 -3.37 5.53
C ARG A 84 -2.07 -3.04 5.39
N THR A 85 -1.68 -1.78 5.19
CA THR A 85 -0.26 -1.35 5.15
C THR A 85 0.17 -0.60 6.41
N ALA A 86 -0.50 -0.85 7.54
CA ALA A 86 -0.27 -0.19 8.84
C ALA A 86 -0.53 1.34 8.88
N GLY A 87 -1.17 1.94 7.86
CA GLY A 87 -1.47 3.38 7.83
C GLY A 87 -2.17 3.94 9.08
N SER A 88 -3.08 3.16 9.68
CA SER A 88 -3.79 3.56 10.90
C SER A 88 -2.85 3.56 12.11
N ASP A 89 -1.96 2.57 12.19
CA ASP A 89 -0.97 2.45 13.25
C ASP A 89 0.05 3.59 13.17
N PHE A 90 0.55 3.92 11.96
CA PHE A 90 1.44 5.06 11.74
C PHE A 90 0.81 6.37 12.22
N ASN A 91 -0.39 6.68 11.74
CA ASN A 91 -1.07 7.92 12.12
C ASN A 91 -1.31 7.99 13.64
N ALA A 92 -1.83 6.91 14.25
CA ALA A 92 -2.10 6.89 15.67
C ALA A 92 -0.83 7.09 16.51
N LEU A 93 0.25 6.36 16.18
CA LEU A 93 1.53 6.47 16.86
C LEU A 93 2.13 7.88 16.73
N LEU A 94 2.19 8.41 15.50
CA LEU A 94 2.74 9.74 15.25
C LEU A 94 1.89 10.82 15.94
N ALA A 95 0.56 10.70 15.95
CA ALA A 95 -0.32 11.66 16.58
C ALA A 95 -0.20 11.69 18.11
N LEU A 96 0.24 10.59 18.74
CA LEU A 96 0.51 10.54 20.18
C LEU A 96 1.87 11.16 20.55
N ARG A 97 2.85 11.13 19.64
CA ARG A 97 4.22 11.57 19.89
C ARG A 97 4.54 12.98 19.38
N TYR A 98 3.89 13.43 18.31
CA TYR A 98 4.24 14.66 17.60
C TYR A 98 3.07 15.63 17.46
N GLU A 99 3.39 16.92 17.34
CA GLU A 99 2.44 17.99 17.09
C GLU A 99 2.19 18.21 15.59
N GLY A 100 1.02 18.74 15.24
CA GLY A 100 0.67 19.00 13.85
C GLY A 100 0.41 17.75 13.01
N VAL A 101 0.22 16.59 13.63
CA VAL A 101 -0.20 15.34 12.98
C VAL A 101 -1.72 15.31 12.87
N CYS A 102 -2.23 15.06 11.66
CA CYS A 102 -3.65 15.05 11.35
C CYS A 102 -4.02 13.82 10.50
N GLY A 103 -5.13 13.17 10.81
CA GLY A 103 -5.72 12.20 9.89
C GLY A 103 -6.93 11.47 10.44
N ASN A 104 -7.41 10.48 9.69
CA ASN A 104 -8.66 9.76 9.99
C ASN A 104 -8.65 8.98 11.32
N LYS A 105 -7.48 8.56 11.79
CA LYS A 105 -7.33 7.63 12.92
C LYS A 105 -6.57 8.23 14.11
N GLY A 106 -6.07 9.45 13.96
CA GLY A 106 -5.30 10.15 14.97
C GLY A 106 -5.23 11.63 14.63
N ASN A 107 -5.36 12.48 15.64
CA ASN A 107 -5.04 13.89 15.50
C ASN A 107 -4.32 14.33 16.77
N SER A 108 -3.20 15.00 16.59
CA SER A 108 -2.36 15.52 17.67
C SER A 108 -3.10 16.55 18.54
N ASN A 109 -4.03 17.32 17.96
CA ASN A 109 -4.79 18.41 18.58
C ASN A 109 -6.22 17.98 18.97
N ARG A 110 -6.37 16.78 19.55
CA ARG A 110 -7.66 16.13 19.81
C ARG A 110 -8.62 16.97 20.68
N SER A 111 -8.11 17.87 21.52
CA SER A 111 -8.90 18.69 22.45
C SER A 111 -9.83 19.69 21.76
N SER A 112 -9.49 20.19 20.56
CA SER A 112 -10.30 21.19 19.85
C SER A 112 -11.36 20.59 18.92
N LEU A 113 -11.08 19.42 18.33
CA LEU A 113 -11.99 18.74 17.39
C LEU A 113 -12.99 17.80 18.09
N ALA A 114 -12.61 17.14 19.18
CA ALA A 114 -13.50 16.20 19.88
C ALA A 114 -14.59 16.90 20.69
N LYS A 115 -14.29 18.07 21.30
CA LYS A 115 -15.29 18.84 22.06
C LYS A 115 -16.43 19.38 21.18
N LYS A 116 -16.15 19.76 19.93
CA LYS A 116 -17.18 20.28 19.01
C LYS A 116 -18.07 19.20 18.38
N ASN A 117 -17.60 17.96 18.28
CA ASN A 117 -18.36 16.87 17.65
C ASN A 117 -19.18 16.02 18.64
N SER A 118 -18.89 16.08 19.95
CA SER A 118 -19.65 15.31 20.95
C SER A 118 -21.03 15.89 21.27
N THR A 119 -21.23 17.20 21.10
CA THR A 119 -22.49 17.89 21.46
C THR A 119 -23.53 17.96 20.34
N LYS A 120 -23.18 17.58 19.10
CA LYS A 120 -24.14 17.53 17.98
C LYS A 120 -23.98 16.26 17.16
N ARG A 121 -24.38 15.13 17.74
CA ARG A 121 -24.60 13.86 17.01
C ARG A 121 -25.87 13.95 16.16
N ASN A 122 -26.01 15.02 15.39
CA ASN A 122 -27.10 15.21 14.45
C ASN A 122 -26.73 14.41 13.20
N ARG A 123 -27.38 13.26 13.00
CA ARG A 123 -27.06 12.25 11.96
C ARG A 123 -27.23 12.77 10.51
N ASN A 124 -27.63 14.02 10.33
CA ASN A 124 -27.83 14.67 9.03
C ASN A 124 -26.64 15.50 8.51
N VAL A 125 -25.49 15.52 9.20
CA VAL A 125 -24.24 16.13 8.68
C VAL A 125 -23.54 15.19 7.67
N ASN A 126 -24.30 14.47 6.85
CA ASN A 126 -23.78 13.75 5.68
C ASN A 126 -23.66 14.64 4.44
N LYS A 127 -24.02 15.92 4.53
CA LYS A 127 -23.82 16.87 3.43
C LYS A 127 -22.49 17.60 3.60
N ILE A 128 -21.47 17.06 2.93
CA ILE A 128 -20.31 17.81 2.45
C ILE A 128 -19.60 18.57 3.57
N MET A 129 -18.59 17.95 4.19
CA MET A 129 -17.51 18.78 4.74
C MET A 129 -17.06 19.68 3.58
N LYS A 130 -17.45 20.97 3.63
CA LYS A 130 -17.09 21.94 2.59
C LYS A 130 -15.59 21.83 2.40
N LYS A 131 -15.16 21.77 1.13
CA LYS A 131 -13.74 21.68 0.72
C LYS A 131 -12.87 22.62 1.56
N ASP A 132 -13.40 23.80 1.85
CA ASP A 132 -12.74 24.86 2.61
C ASP A 132 -12.50 24.49 4.08
N TYR A 133 -13.40 23.74 4.71
CA TYR A 133 -13.22 23.26 6.09
C TYR A 133 -12.12 22.20 6.17
N VAL A 134 -12.09 21.28 5.20
CA VAL A 134 -11.02 20.29 5.07
C VAL A 134 -9.68 21.01 4.90
N LEU A 135 -9.58 21.92 3.94
CA LEU A 135 -8.37 22.72 3.68
C LEU A 135 -7.93 23.51 4.91
N ALA A 136 -8.83 24.26 5.54
CA ALA A 136 -8.53 25.06 6.72
C ALA A 136 -8.03 24.20 7.89
N THR A 137 -8.57 22.98 8.03
CA THR A 137 -8.13 22.04 9.07
C THR A 137 -6.72 21.53 8.79
N PHE A 138 -6.41 21.17 7.53
CA PHE A 138 -5.12 20.60 7.16
C PHE A 138 -4.01 21.62 6.94
N LYS A 139 -4.34 22.91 6.76
CA LYS A 139 -3.37 23.98 6.56
C LYS A 139 -2.33 24.06 7.69
N LYS A 140 -2.77 23.82 8.94
CA LYS A 140 -1.92 23.84 10.15
C LYS A 140 -1.21 22.51 10.45
N CYS A 141 -1.45 21.48 9.65
CA CYS A 141 -0.85 20.16 9.88
C CYS A 141 0.51 20.06 9.18
N ASN A 142 1.50 19.55 9.90
CA ASN A 142 2.82 19.20 9.35
C ASN A 142 2.84 17.79 8.75
N TYR A 143 1.96 16.93 9.26
CA TYR A 143 1.78 15.57 8.76
C TYR A 143 0.30 15.27 8.54
N VAL A 144 -0.03 14.69 7.38
CA VAL A 144 -1.40 14.33 7.00
C VAL A 144 -1.48 12.87 6.58
N ALA A 145 -2.31 12.05 7.24
CA ALA A 145 -2.52 10.65 6.87
C ALA A 145 -4.01 10.36 6.60
N MET A 146 -4.36 10.22 5.32
CA MET A 146 -5.76 10.15 4.87
C MET A 146 -6.03 8.98 3.93
N GLU A 147 -7.27 8.51 3.99
CA GLU A 147 -7.83 7.46 3.12
C GLU A 147 -8.47 8.06 1.85
N TRP A 148 -7.88 9.12 1.30
CA TRP A 148 -8.41 9.86 0.15
C TRP A 148 -8.00 9.23 -1.19
N SER A 149 -8.78 9.53 -2.23
CA SER A 149 -8.37 9.20 -3.61
C SER A 149 -7.16 10.02 -4.03
N SER A 150 -6.37 9.51 -4.98
CA SER A 150 -5.18 10.20 -5.50
C SER A 150 -5.50 11.61 -5.97
N ARG A 151 -6.63 11.79 -6.68
CA ARG A 151 -7.10 13.10 -7.16
C ARG A 151 -7.32 14.14 -6.04
N TYR A 152 -7.74 13.71 -4.85
CA TYR A 152 -7.96 14.63 -3.74
C TYR A 152 -6.65 15.18 -3.18
N TRP A 153 -5.57 14.39 -3.16
CA TRP A 153 -4.26 14.89 -2.73
C TRP A 153 -3.81 16.06 -3.60
N VAL A 154 -3.91 15.92 -4.93
CA VAL A 154 -3.57 17.00 -5.89
C VAL A 154 -4.48 18.21 -5.70
N LYS A 155 -5.79 17.98 -5.59
CA LYS A 155 -6.77 19.05 -5.44
C LYS A 155 -6.56 19.88 -4.18
N VAL A 156 -6.09 19.26 -3.10
CA VAL A 156 -5.93 19.90 -1.79
C VAL A 156 -4.53 20.48 -1.63
N PHE A 157 -3.49 19.80 -2.10
CA PHE A 157 -2.10 20.17 -1.82
C PHE A 157 -1.29 20.56 -3.04
N GLY A 158 -1.78 20.33 -4.25
CA GLY A 158 -1.06 20.71 -5.47
C GLY A 158 -0.89 22.23 -5.59
N GLN A 159 -1.86 23.00 -5.10
CA GLN A 159 -1.89 24.46 -5.26
C GLN A 159 -1.46 25.22 -4.00
N GLU A 160 -0.85 24.54 -3.03
CA GLU A 160 -0.40 25.15 -1.79
C GLU A 160 1.06 25.62 -1.91
N ASP A 161 1.42 26.74 -1.31
CA ASP A 161 2.80 27.28 -1.34
C ASP A 161 3.84 26.32 -0.74
N ARG A 162 3.39 25.43 0.15
CA ARG A 162 4.26 24.46 0.81
C ARG A 162 4.28 23.13 0.04
N PRO A 163 5.45 22.66 -0.45
CA PRO A 163 5.55 21.35 -1.10
C PRO A 163 5.12 20.21 -0.17
N LEU A 164 4.56 19.17 -0.78
CA LEU A 164 4.13 17.95 -0.12
C LEU A 164 5.08 16.80 -0.46
N GLU A 165 5.75 16.25 0.55
CA GLU A 165 6.38 14.93 0.45
C GLU A 165 5.35 13.87 0.84
N LEU A 166 4.83 13.12 -0.13
CA LEU A 166 3.75 12.16 0.04
C LEU A 166 4.32 10.74 0.09
N HIS A 167 4.02 10.00 1.14
CA HIS A 167 4.59 8.68 1.36
C HIS A 167 3.56 7.59 1.03
N LEU A 168 3.98 6.57 0.30
CA LEU A 168 3.20 5.37 0.00
C LEU A 168 3.84 4.15 0.69
N PRO A 169 3.16 3.53 1.67
CA PRO A 169 3.63 2.28 2.25
C PRO A 169 3.40 1.15 1.24
N CYS A 170 4.48 0.60 0.71
CA CYS A 170 4.48 -0.51 -0.24
C CYS A 170 4.49 -1.86 0.47
N ARG A 171 3.85 -2.85 -0.13
CA ARG A 171 3.73 -4.20 0.45
C ARG A 171 3.75 -5.23 -0.66
N ASP A 172 4.37 -6.38 -0.39
CA ASP A 172 4.36 -7.53 -1.30
C ASP A 172 2.92 -7.85 -1.78
N PRO A 173 2.71 -8.08 -3.10
CA PRO A 173 1.37 -8.31 -3.63
C PRO A 173 0.63 -9.49 -3.00
N LEU A 174 1.30 -10.63 -2.77
CA LEU A 174 0.66 -11.82 -2.20
C LEU A 174 0.34 -11.61 -0.73
N ASP A 175 1.26 -10.99 0.00
CA ASP A 175 1.11 -10.68 1.42
C ASP A 175 -0.02 -9.67 1.67
N HIS A 176 -0.13 -8.65 0.82
CA HIS A 176 -1.23 -7.69 0.81
C HIS A 176 -2.56 -8.40 0.49
N PHE A 177 -2.58 -9.21 -0.56
CA PHE A 177 -3.75 -9.96 -1.00
C PHE A 177 -4.32 -10.88 0.10
N LEU A 178 -3.49 -11.74 0.69
CA LEU A 178 -3.91 -12.65 1.76
C LEU A 178 -4.34 -11.89 3.02
N SER A 179 -3.74 -10.72 3.28
CA SER A 179 -4.18 -9.83 4.35
C SER A 179 -5.55 -9.21 4.08
N MET A 180 -5.91 -8.98 2.82
CA MET A 180 -7.24 -8.53 2.41
C MET A 180 -8.27 -9.66 2.49
N CYS A 181 -7.90 -10.90 2.13
CA CYS A 181 -8.73 -12.07 2.38
C CYS A 181 -9.07 -12.21 3.87
N ASN A 182 -8.06 -12.16 4.75
CA ASN A 182 -8.28 -12.25 6.20
C ASN A 182 -9.18 -11.11 6.72
N LEU A 183 -8.98 -9.87 6.25
CA LEU A 183 -9.84 -8.73 6.61
C LEU A 183 -11.32 -8.98 6.27
N ARG A 184 -11.59 -9.69 5.18
CA ARG A 184 -12.94 -10.00 4.70
C ARG A 184 -13.44 -11.36 5.15
N ALA A 185 -12.69 -12.08 5.99
CA ALA A 185 -12.98 -13.45 6.40
C ALA A 185 -13.19 -14.40 5.21
N VAL A 186 -12.47 -14.19 4.10
CA VAL A 186 -12.52 -15.08 2.92
C VAL A 186 -11.44 -16.14 3.08
N ASN A 187 -11.85 -17.42 3.12
CA ASN A 187 -10.91 -18.54 3.09
C ASN A 187 -10.44 -18.77 1.64
N PHE A 188 -9.21 -18.39 1.33
CA PHE A 188 -8.61 -18.56 0.01
C PHE A 188 -7.93 -19.93 -0.10
N THR A 189 -8.31 -20.72 -1.09
CA THR A 189 -7.70 -22.02 -1.41
C THR A 189 -7.06 -21.99 -2.80
N CYS A 190 -6.05 -22.84 -2.98
CA CYS A 190 -5.29 -22.95 -4.23
C CYS A 190 -5.80 -24.11 -5.10
N ASP A 191 -7.01 -24.60 -4.82
CA ASP A 191 -7.58 -25.79 -5.45
C ASP A 191 -8.58 -25.39 -6.54
N GLY A 192 -8.61 -26.17 -7.62
CA GLY A 192 -9.47 -25.93 -8.77
C GLY A 192 -8.82 -25.07 -9.87
N SER A 193 -9.60 -24.82 -10.93
CA SER A 193 -9.13 -24.10 -12.10
C SER A 193 -9.09 -22.58 -11.88
N TRP A 194 -8.28 -21.90 -12.69
CA TRP A 194 -8.08 -20.46 -12.60
C TRP A 194 -9.39 -19.67 -12.75
N ASP A 195 -10.15 -19.94 -13.82
CA ASP A 195 -11.31 -19.13 -14.17
C ASP A 195 -12.53 -19.38 -13.29
N HIS A 196 -12.68 -20.61 -12.77
CA HIS A 196 -13.86 -21.00 -11.99
C HIS A 196 -13.64 -20.96 -10.47
N SER A 197 -12.41 -21.15 -9.99
CA SER A 197 -12.11 -21.18 -8.55
C SER A 197 -11.23 -20.02 -8.11
N ILE A 198 -10.03 -19.90 -8.67
CA ILE A 198 -9.00 -19.00 -8.11
C ILE A 198 -9.36 -17.53 -8.34
N ARG A 199 -9.67 -17.12 -9.58
CA ARG A 199 -9.99 -15.71 -9.90
C ARG A 199 -11.19 -15.18 -9.11
N PRO A 200 -12.34 -15.88 -9.04
CA PRO A 200 -13.47 -15.43 -8.21
C PRO A 200 -13.11 -15.27 -6.73
N GLN A 201 -12.26 -16.15 -6.17
CA GLN A 201 -11.76 -16.00 -4.81
C GLN A 201 -10.93 -14.72 -4.64
N ILE A 202 -10.05 -14.42 -5.60
CA ILE A 202 -9.26 -13.18 -5.58
C ILE A 202 -10.18 -11.96 -5.54
N GLU A 203 -11.18 -11.92 -6.42
CA GLU A 203 -12.15 -10.82 -6.50
C GLU A 203 -12.97 -10.66 -5.22
N ARG A 204 -13.32 -11.76 -4.53
CA ARG A 204 -13.98 -11.72 -3.22
C ARG A 204 -13.09 -11.09 -2.14
N CYS A 205 -11.80 -11.47 -2.10
CA CYS A 205 -10.85 -10.89 -1.14
C CYS A 205 -10.57 -9.40 -1.38
N LEU A 206 -10.47 -8.97 -2.63
CA LEU A 206 -10.26 -7.56 -2.97
C LEU A 206 -11.57 -6.75 -2.83
N GLY A 207 -12.70 -7.41 -3.09
CA GLY A 207 -14.07 -6.95 -2.97
C GLY A 207 -14.54 -6.07 -4.12
N LYS A 208 -15.71 -6.38 -4.70
CA LYS A 208 -16.26 -5.68 -5.87
C LYS A 208 -16.49 -4.17 -5.64
N TRP A 209 -17.00 -3.80 -4.46
CA TRP A 209 -17.28 -2.40 -4.09
C TRP A 209 -16.18 -1.77 -3.23
N GLY A 210 -15.78 -2.43 -2.14
CA GLY A 210 -14.70 -1.92 -1.28
C GLY A 210 -13.35 -1.88 -1.99
N GLY A 211 -13.08 -2.80 -2.92
CA GLY A 211 -11.86 -2.80 -3.72
C GLY A 211 -11.76 -1.58 -4.63
N LYS A 212 -12.86 -1.11 -5.21
CA LYS A 212 -12.88 0.14 -5.99
C LYS A 212 -12.55 1.36 -5.12
N ILE A 213 -13.12 1.44 -3.92
CA ILE A 213 -12.84 2.55 -2.98
C ILE A 213 -11.37 2.55 -2.54
N PHE A 214 -10.82 1.37 -2.25
CA PHE A 214 -9.42 1.24 -1.84
C PHE A 214 -8.45 1.48 -3.00
N ALA A 215 -8.74 0.94 -4.18
CA ALA A 215 -7.98 1.20 -5.40
C ALA A 215 -8.01 2.68 -5.77
N ALA A 216 -9.13 3.38 -5.56
CA ALA A 216 -9.25 4.82 -5.79
C ALA A 216 -8.19 5.66 -5.06
N ARG A 217 -7.64 5.16 -3.95
CA ARG A 217 -6.54 5.80 -3.21
C ARG A 217 -5.28 5.93 -4.04
N PHE A 218 -5.09 5.03 -4.99
CA PHE A 218 -3.95 5.00 -5.89
C PHE A 218 -4.36 4.56 -7.30
N THR A 219 -5.32 5.26 -7.91
CA THR A 219 -5.81 4.93 -9.26
C THR A 219 -4.91 5.41 -10.38
N SER A 220 -4.06 6.40 -10.16
CA SER A 220 -3.22 6.97 -11.21
C SER A 220 -1.95 7.56 -10.60
N THR A 221 -0.80 7.10 -11.06
CA THR A 221 0.50 7.69 -10.75
C THR A 221 0.60 9.10 -11.29
N LYS A 222 -0.04 9.40 -12.43
CA LYS A 222 -0.08 10.74 -13.04
C LYS A 222 -0.66 11.80 -12.13
N ALA A 223 -1.54 11.43 -11.21
CA ALA A 223 -2.03 12.38 -10.21
C ALA A 223 -0.87 12.93 -9.36
N PHE A 224 0.15 12.13 -9.11
CA PHE A 224 1.28 12.49 -8.27
C PHE A 224 2.48 13.06 -9.05
N GLU A 225 2.35 13.27 -10.37
CA GLU A 225 3.36 13.98 -11.19
C GLU A 225 3.25 15.51 -11.05
N HIS A 226 2.38 16.01 -10.16
CA HIS A 226 2.24 17.43 -9.88
C HIS A 226 3.53 17.99 -9.26
N PRO A 227 4.08 19.14 -9.72
CA PRO A 227 5.39 19.65 -9.28
C PRO A 227 5.49 19.92 -7.78
N ASN A 228 4.37 20.27 -7.13
CA ASN A 228 4.29 20.48 -5.69
C ASN A 228 4.17 19.19 -4.85
N ILE A 229 4.14 18.00 -5.46
CA ILE A 229 3.99 16.72 -4.78
C ILE A 229 5.19 15.84 -5.14
N ASN A 230 6.01 15.52 -4.13
CA ASN A 230 7.07 14.53 -4.25
C ASN A 230 6.58 13.20 -3.66
N LEU A 231 6.31 12.20 -4.50
CA LEU A 231 5.82 10.89 -4.07
C LEU A 231 6.98 9.93 -3.80
N LYS A 232 7.07 9.46 -2.56
CA LYS A 232 8.07 8.49 -2.10
C LYS A 232 7.41 7.21 -1.59
N CYS A 233 8.16 6.12 -1.51
CA CYS A 233 7.69 4.85 -0.97
C CYS A 233 8.59 4.32 0.15
N PHE A 234 8.13 3.26 0.81
CA PHE A 234 8.92 2.48 1.75
C PHE A 234 8.28 1.11 1.95
N HIS A 235 9.06 0.13 2.41
CA HIS A 235 8.56 -1.22 2.66
C HIS A 235 7.70 -1.28 3.94
N SER A 236 6.52 -1.88 3.87
CA SER A 236 5.56 -2.04 4.97
C SER A 236 4.96 -3.45 4.98
N PRO A 237 4.82 -4.10 6.15
CA PRO A 237 5.03 -3.56 7.50
C PRO A 237 6.46 -3.57 8.04
N GLU A 238 7.43 -4.18 7.35
CA GLU A 238 8.78 -4.42 7.85
C GLU A 238 9.54 -3.11 8.14
N GLY A 239 9.29 -2.06 7.36
CA GLY A 239 9.86 -0.71 7.57
C GLY A 239 9.10 0.15 8.59
N PHE A 240 8.23 -0.42 9.44
CA PHE A 240 7.43 0.38 10.36
C PHE A 240 8.27 1.26 11.28
N ASN A 241 9.28 0.67 11.94
CA ASN A 241 10.16 1.43 12.84
C ASN A 241 11.01 2.44 12.05
N GLY A 242 11.62 2.01 10.94
CA GLY A 242 12.43 2.91 10.11
C GLY A 242 11.64 4.11 9.58
N TYR A 243 10.36 3.94 9.24
CA TYR A 243 9.49 5.06 8.87
C TYR A 243 9.18 5.99 10.06
N VAL A 244 8.96 5.44 11.25
CA VAL A 244 8.74 6.26 12.46
C VAL A 244 9.98 7.07 12.78
N ASP A 245 11.17 6.47 12.71
CA ASP A 245 12.45 7.14 12.93
C ASP A 245 12.70 8.23 11.88
N TYR A 246 12.39 7.92 10.61
CA TYR A 246 12.42 8.91 9.52
C TYR A 246 11.55 10.14 9.84
N MET A 247 10.33 9.91 10.34
CA MET A 247 9.41 10.99 10.70
C MET A 247 9.79 11.70 12.00
N GLU A 248 10.45 11.02 12.93
CA GLU A 248 10.90 11.60 14.22
C GLU A 248 11.84 12.79 14.03
N ALA A 249 12.78 12.67 13.09
CA ALA A 249 13.72 13.74 12.76
C ALA A 249 13.04 14.96 12.12
N ARG A 250 11.80 14.82 11.64
CA ARG A 250 11.08 15.81 10.82
C ARG A 250 9.90 16.44 11.53
N LEU A 251 9.37 15.80 12.57
CA LEU A 251 8.18 16.27 13.27
C LEU A 251 8.52 16.83 14.65
N ARG A 252 7.84 17.92 15.02
CA ARG A 252 7.99 18.51 16.35
C ARG A 252 7.41 17.59 17.41
N LYS A 253 8.25 17.14 18.36
CA LYS A 253 7.84 16.30 19.49
C LYS A 253 6.86 17.04 20.40
N LYS A 254 5.86 16.33 20.91
CA LYS A 254 4.99 16.83 21.97
C LYS A 254 5.76 16.98 23.28
N PRO A 255 5.38 17.95 24.13
CA PRO A 255 5.92 18.05 25.49
C PRO A 255 5.67 16.78 26.32
N VAL A 256 4.51 16.15 26.12
CA VAL A 256 4.11 14.91 26.78
C VAL A 256 3.71 13.90 25.71
N ALA A 257 4.57 12.90 25.51
CA ALA A 257 4.27 11.75 24.67
C ALA A 257 3.35 10.79 25.43
N ARG A 258 2.46 10.13 24.69
CA ARG A 258 1.65 9.04 25.23
C ARG A 258 2.12 7.72 24.63
N GLU A 259 2.02 6.65 25.42
CA GLU A 259 2.27 5.32 24.93
C GLU A 259 1.20 4.93 23.90
N TYR A 260 1.65 4.32 22.80
CA TYR A 260 0.75 3.78 21.80
C TYR A 260 0.38 2.36 22.16
N VAL A 261 -0.85 2.18 22.63
CA VAL A 261 -1.43 0.85 22.80
C VAL A 261 -2.09 0.46 21.48
N ARG A 262 -1.49 -0.50 20.76
CA ARG A 262 -2.07 -1.06 19.55
C ARG A 262 -3.35 -1.81 19.94
N HIS A 263 -4.50 -1.32 19.49
CA HIS A 263 -5.75 -2.04 19.68
C HIS A 263 -5.72 -3.39 18.96
N ALA A 264 -6.21 -4.44 19.64
CA ALA A 264 -6.42 -5.73 19.04
C ALA A 264 -7.23 -5.56 17.74
N ARG A 265 -6.66 -6.02 16.63
CA ARG A 265 -7.35 -5.93 15.34
C ARG A 265 -8.54 -6.90 15.38
N LYS A 266 -9.69 -6.46 14.88
CA LYS A 266 -10.81 -7.39 14.62
C LYS A 266 -10.36 -8.40 13.56
N GLY A 267 -10.36 -9.68 13.90
CA GLY A 267 -9.98 -10.78 13.01
C GLY A 267 -8.95 -11.71 13.65
N LEU A 268 -8.93 -12.96 13.20
CA LEU A 268 -7.95 -13.95 13.66
C LEU A 268 -6.54 -13.56 13.20
N PRO A 269 -5.51 -13.82 14.04
CA PRO A 269 -4.12 -13.75 13.61
C PRO A 269 -3.93 -14.59 12.35
N ARG A 270 -3.25 -14.01 11.36
CA ARG A 270 -3.01 -14.71 10.10
C ARG A 270 -1.89 -15.73 10.29
N ASN A 271 -2.16 -16.99 9.97
CA ASN A 271 -1.15 -18.05 10.02
C ASN A 271 -0.57 -18.28 8.61
N LYS A 272 0.57 -17.64 8.31
CA LYS A 272 1.24 -17.78 7.01
C LYS A 272 1.55 -19.25 6.67
N ALA A 273 1.94 -20.07 7.64
CA ALA A 273 2.27 -21.48 7.41
C ALA A 273 1.07 -22.32 6.91
N LYS A 274 -0.16 -21.86 7.12
CA LYS A 274 -1.38 -22.53 6.63
C LYS A 274 -1.86 -22.01 5.27
N GLU A 275 -1.34 -20.90 4.78
CA GLU A 275 -1.77 -20.29 3.52
C GLU A 275 -1.14 -21.01 2.33
N CYS A 276 -1.98 -21.46 1.38
CA CYS A 276 -1.55 -22.36 0.31
C CYS A 276 -0.57 -21.72 -0.69
N LEU A 277 -0.62 -20.40 -0.90
CA LEU A 277 0.23 -19.71 -1.89
C LEU A 277 1.72 -19.76 -1.51
N TRP A 278 2.07 -19.82 -0.22
CA TRP A 278 3.47 -19.93 0.19
C TRP A 278 4.07 -21.31 -0.11
N LYS A 279 3.23 -22.34 -0.24
CA LYS A 279 3.64 -23.72 -0.52
C LYS A 279 3.62 -24.04 -2.01
N ARG A 280 2.79 -23.32 -2.78
CA ARG A 280 2.50 -23.61 -4.19
C ARG A 280 3.02 -22.50 -5.11
N LYS A 281 4.32 -22.55 -5.43
CA LYS A 281 5.05 -21.50 -6.18
C LYS A 281 4.40 -21.15 -7.53
N ALA A 282 3.95 -22.14 -8.31
CA ALA A 282 3.31 -21.89 -9.60
C ALA A 282 2.01 -21.07 -9.46
N GLN A 283 1.15 -21.44 -8.50
CA GLN A 283 -0.08 -20.71 -8.19
C GLN A 283 0.23 -19.31 -7.63
N ALA A 284 1.24 -19.19 -6.77
CA ALA A 284 1.70 -17.90 -6.26
C ALA A 284 2.08 -16.95 -7.40
N LEU A 285 2.85 -17.42 -8.38
CA LEU A 285 3.27 -16.63 -9.53
C LEU A 285 2.06 -16.22 -10.41
N LEU A 286 1.11 -17.11 -10.63
CA LEU A 286 -0.12 -16.81 -11.36
C LEU A 286 -0.94 -15.71 -10.66
N VAL A 287 -1.15 -15.84 -9.34
CA VAL A 287 -1.87 -14.87 -8.53
C VAL A 287 -1.13 -13.53 -8.51
N GLN A 288 0.18 -13.53 -8.28
CA GLN A 288 0.99 -12.32 -8.26
C GLN A 288 0.93 -11.58 -9.60
N ASN A 289 1.08 -12.29 -10.72
CA ASN A 289 0.95 -11.71 -12.05
C ASN A 289 -0.44 -11.08 -12.28
N PHE A 290 -1.50 -11.75 -11.84
CA PHE A 290 -2.85 -11.17 -11.92
C PHE A 290 -2.98 -9.90 -11.06
N LEU A 291 -2.46 -9.91 -9.84
CA LEU A 291 -2.50 -8.75 -8.93
C LEU A 291 -1.77 -7.55 -9.54
N VAL A 292 -0.56 -7.75 -10.07
CA VAL A 292 0.29 -6.68 -10.62
C VAL A 292 -0.24 -6.18 -11.96
N LYS A 293 -0.76 -7.07 -12.83
CA LYS A 293 -1.08 -6.70 -14.23
C LYS A 293 -2.56 -6.44 -14.49
N LYS A 294 -3.46 -7.12 -13.79
CA LYS A 294 -4.89 -7.18 -14.15
C LYS A 294 -5.86 -6.76 -13.05
N SER A 295 -5.40 -6.70 -11.80
CA SER A 295 -6.29 -6.33 -10.69
C SER A 295 -6.53 -4.83 -10.58
N LEU A 296 -7.52 -4.44 -9.78
CA LEU A 296 -7.78 -3.04 -9.43
C LEU A 296 -6.61 -2.35 -8.69
N TYR A 297 -5.65 -3.12 -8.17
CA TYR A 297 -4.48 -2.63 -7.44
C TYR A 297 -3.22 -2.60 -8.32
N SER A 298 -3.32 -2.89 -9.62
CA SER A 298 -2.18 -2.96 -10.53
C SER A 298 -1.30 -1.72 -10.47
N ASN A 299 -1.88 -0.51 -10.52
CA ASN A 299 -1.14 0.74 -10.47
C ASN A 299 -0.36 0.93 -9.16
N TYR A 300 -0.94 0.50 -8.03
CA TYR A 300 -0.26 0.52 -6.74
C TYR A 300 0.94 -0.43 -6.73
N PHE A 301 0.74 -1.68 -7.16
CA PHE A 301 1.82 -2.67 -7.14
C PHE A 301 2.93 -2.33 -8.15
N GLN A 302 2.59 -1.88 -9.35
CA GLN A 302 3.56 -1.46 -10.36
C GLN A 302 4.38 -0.25 -9.92
N PHE A 303 3.76 0.72 -9.23
CA PHE A 303 4.51 1.83 -8.65
C PHE A 303 5.46 1.34 -7.55
N CYS A 304 4.98 0.49 -6.64
CA CYS A 304 5.79 -0.04 -5.55
C CYS A 304 7.00 -0.86 -6.05
N ASP A 305 6.82 -1.68 -7.07
CA ASP A 305 7.88 -2.46 -7.70
C ASP A 305 9.00 -1.57 -8.27
N LYS A 306 8.64 -0.46 -8.92
CA LYS A 306 9.60 0.51 -9.45
C LYS A 306 10.24 1.40 -8.40
N CYS A 307 9.49 1.72 -7.34
CA CYS A 307 9.92 2.69 -6.35
C CYS A 307 10.84 2.09 -5.29
N LEU A 308 10.58 0.86 -4.83
CA LEU A 308 11.43 0.21 -3.83
C LEU A 308 12.84 -0.02 -4.40
N GLY A 309 13.86 0.38 -3.64
CA GLY A 309 15.26 0.38 -4.10
C GLY A 309 15.67 1.53 -5.03
N SER A 310 14.75 2.42 -5.40
CA SER A 310 15.08 3.65 -6.14
C SER A 310 15.45 4.79 -5.19
N GLU A 311 15.86 5.94 -5.74
CA GLU A 311 16.05 7.19 -4.97
C GLU A 311 14.78 7.68 -4.23
N ASN A 312 13.61 7.19 -4.62
CA ASN A 312 12.33 7.51 -3.98
C ASN A 312 11.94 6.51 -2.89
N ASP A 313 12.76 5.50 -2.62
CA ASP A 313 12.61 4.64 -1.44
C ASP A 313 13.22 5.31 -0.21
N LEU A 314 12.36 5.73 0.71
CA LEU A 314 12.74 6.44 1.93
C LEU A 314 13.76 5.70 2.79
N LEU A 315 13.82 4.36 2.68
CA LEU A 315 14.58 3.51 3.58
C LEU A 315 15.65 2.68 2.85
N ALA A 316 15.98 3.01 1.60
CA ALA A 316 16.99 2.28 0.80
C ALA A 316 18.33 2.13 1.53
N ASP A 317 18.84 3.23 2.11
CA ASP A 317 20.15 3.24 2.80
C ASP A 317 20.19 2.39 4.08
N ASN A 318 19.04 2.13 4.69
CA ASN A 318 18.95 1.33 5.92
C ASN A 318 18.95 -0.18 5.62
N LEU A 319 18.65 -0.57 4.38
CA LEU A 319 18.66 -1.98 3.96
C LEU A 319 20.07 -2.46 3.63
N LEU A 320 20.96 -1.58 3.18
CA LEU A 320 22.36 -1.91 2.89
C LEU A 320 23.25 -2.03 4.14
N LYS A 321 22.74 -1.62 5.31
CA LYS A 321 23.48 -1.65 6.58
C LYS A 321 23.16 -2.88 7.45
N LYS A 322 22.33 -3.80 6.98
CA LYS A 322 21.97 -5.05 7.66
C LYS A 322 22.51 -6.25 6.91
#